data_AF-A0A4V2B0D2-F1
#
_entry.id   AF-A0A4V2B0D2-F1
#
_cell.length_a   1.000
_cell.length_b   1.000
_cell.length_c   1.000
_cell.angle_alpha   90.00
_cell.angle_beta   90.00
_cell.angle_gamma   90.00
#
_symmetry.space_group_name_H-M   'P 1'
#
loop_
_entity.id
_entity.type
_entity.pdbx_description
1 polymer ?
#
loop_
_entity_poly.entity_id
_entity_poly.type
_entity_poly.pdbx_seq_one_letter_code
_entity_poly.pdbx_strand_id
1 'polypeptide(L)'
;LVTDHDPLLDLLAAVRKEDGIKRVYVASGVRYDLAERSPEFVRVLAQHHTGGQLSVAPEHNSDEVLDKMKKPSIKSYERFAEAFCQASEDAGKEQYLVPYFISGHPGATLKDAVDLALYLKERGMRPRQVQDFIPTPMAVATTMYHTGIDPLTMQPVYVAKELRDKRMMKAVLFYWDAQHWPLAREALKKVGRSDLIGKAAHCLVPPEWADASHMHARPTQQPGARPQGRSPRPIRRVPPRRP
;
A
#
# COMPACT_ATOMS: atom_id res chain seq x y z
N LEU A 1 3.90 -0.96 -27.87
CA LEU A 1 4.28 -2.24 -27.25
C LEU A 1 3.05 -3.13 -27.18
N VAL A 2 3.08 -4.28 -27.83
CA VAL A 2 2.07 -5.32 -27.60
C VAL A 2 2.33 -5.87 -26.20
N THR A 3 1.31 -5.85 -25.34
CA THR A 3 1.41 -6.32 -23.94
C THR A 3 0.67 -7.63 -23.86
N ASP A 4 1.41 -8.72 -23.80
CA ASP A 4 0.93 -10.10 -23.85
C ASP A 4 1.66 -10.94 -22.79
N HIS A 5 0.92 -11.75 -22.06
CA HIS A 5 1.43 -12.62 -21.00
C HIS A 5 1.67 -14.05 -21.47
N ASP A 6 1.24 -14.42 -22.68
CA ASP A 6 1.34 -15.79 -23.20
C ASP A 6 2.78 -16.33 -23.16
N PRO A 7 3.82 -15.59 -23.61
CA PRO A 7 5.20 -16.09 -23.53
C PRO A 7 5.69 -16.35 -22.09
N LEU A 8 5.22 -15.54 -21.13
CA LEU A 8 5.55 -15.72 -19.73
C LEU A 8 4.83 -16.94 -19.15
N LEU A 9 3.57 -17.16 -19.52
CA LEU A 9 2.78 -18.32 -19.11
C LEU A 9 3.39 -19.62 -19.63
N ASP A 10 3.80 -19.65 -20.90
CA ASP A 10 4.45 -20.79 -21.53
C ASP A 10 5.77 -21.13 -20.84
N LEU A 11 6.60 -20.12 -20.59
CA LEU A 11 7.86 -20.30 -19.86
C LEU A 11 7.61 -20.86 -18.46
N LEU A 12 6.69 -20.27 -17.70
CA LEU A 12 6.37 -20.74 -16.36
C LEU A 12 5.80 -22.16 -16.37
N ALA A 13 5.02 -22.52 -17.39
CA ALA A 13 4.51 -23.87 -17.57
C ALA A 13 5.61 -24.88 -17.91
N ALA A 14 6.57 -24.51 -18.77
CA ALA A 14 7.73 -25.33 -19.09
C ALA A 14 8.58 -25.61 -17.84
N VAL A 15 8.92 -24.57 -17.07
CA VAL A 15 9.73 -24.72 -15.84
C VAL A 15 9.03 -25.61 -14.80
N ARG A 16 7.70 -25.57 -14.70
CA ARG A 16 6.95 -26.46 -13.80
C ARG A 16 6.99 -27.94 -14.21
N LYS A 17 7.23 -28.24 -15.50
CA LYS A 17 7.26 -29.61 -16.04
C LYS A 17 8.65 -30.23 -16.00
N GLU A 18 9.69 -29.45 -15.74
CA GLU A 18 11.07 -29.94 -15.65
C GLU A 18 11.26 -30.93 -14.50
N ASP A 19 12.06 -31.96 -14.74
CA ASP A 19 12.29 -33.01 -13.76
C ASP A 19 13.00 -32.47 -12.51
N GLY A 20 12.58 -32.95 -11.34
CA GLY A 20 13.06 -32.47 -10.04
C GLY A 20 12.46 -31.14 -9.54
N ILE A 21 11.73 -30.38 -10.37
CA ILE A 21 11.09 -29.13 -9.94
C ILE A 21 9.74 -29.40 -9.25
N LYS A 22 9.67 -29.12 -7.95
CA LYS A 22 8.43 -29.32 -7.16
C LYS A 22 7.48 -28.13 -7.23
N ARG A 23 8.02 -26.90 -7.20
CA ARG A 23 7.26 -25.64 -7.15
C ARG A 23 8.07 -24.52 -7.78
N VAL A 24 7.38 -23.58 -8.44
CA VAL A 24 7.97 -22.40 -9.06
C VAL A 24 7.24 -21.18 -8.52
N TYR A 25 7.93 -20.26 -7.86
CA TYR A 25 7.32 -19.05 -7.29
C TYR A 25 7.86 -17.80 -7.96
N VAL A 26 6.97 -16.81 -8.15
CA VAL A 26 7.35 -15.47 -8.60
C VAL A 26 7.66 -14.63 -7.36
N ALA A 27 8.94 -14.31 -7.18
CA ALA A 27 9.42 -13.48 -6.08
C ALA A 27 9.58 -12.00 -6.45
N SER A 28 9.33 -11.65 -7.71
CA SER A 28 9.32 -10.26 -8.19
C SER A 28 7.94 -9.62 -7.97
N GLY A 29 7.93 -8.29 -7.91
CA GLY A 29 6.67 -7.54 -7.93
C GLY A 29 5.94 -7.70 -9.26
N VAL A 30 4.61 -7.81 -9.19
CA VAL A 30 3.75 -7.92 -10.38
C VAL A 30 3.19 -6.56 -10.76
N ARG A 31 3.26 -6.22 -12.04
CA ARG A 31 2.57 -5.06 -12.63
C ARG A 31 1.08 -5.37 -12.73
N TYR A 32 0.34 -4.95 -11.71
CA TYR A 32 -1.09 -5.23 -11.57
C TYR A 32 -1.93 -4.67 -12.74
N ASP A 33 -1.52 -3.55 -13.34
CA ASP A 33 -2.18 -2.95 -14.51
C ASP A 33 -2.11 -3.79 -15.78
N LEU A 34 -1.03 -4.57 -15.92
CA LEU A 34 -0.92 -5.53 -17.01
C LEU A 34 -1.57 -6.85 -16.62
N ALA A 35 -1.44 -7.26 -15.36
CA ALA A 35 -2.00 -8.51 -14.88
C ALA A 35 -3.55 -8.50 -14.90
N GLU A 36 -4.20 -7.39 -14.55
CA GLU A 36 -5.66 -7.29 -14.57
C GLU A 36 -6.28 -7.49 -15.98
N ARG A 37 -5.47 -7.32 -17.03
CA ARG A 37 -5.90 -7.49 -18.42
C ARG A 37 -5.82 -8.94 -18.90
N SER A 38 -5.21 -9.84 -18.12
CA SER A 38 -5.12 -11.27 -18.43
C SER A 38 -5.68 -12.11 -17.27
N PRO A 39 -6.96 -12.51 -17.34
CA PRO A 39 -7.57 -13.38 -16.35
C PRO A 39 -6.83 -14.71 -16.19
N GLU A 40 -6.29 -15.25 -17.29
CA GLU A 40 -5.50 -16.48 -17.26
C GLU A 40 -4.22 -16.29 -16.45
N PHE A 41 -3.50 -15.18 -16.66
CA PHE A 41 -2.30 -14.88 -15.90
C PHE A 41 -2.58 -14.82 -14.39
N VAL A 42 -3.63 -14.13 -13.97
CA VAL A 42 -4.00 -14.03 -12.55
C VAL A 42 -4.34 -15.40 -11.97
N ARG A 43 -5.09 -16.23 -12.71
CA ARG A 43 -5.43 -17.60 -12.30
C ARG A 43 -4.18 -18.46 -12.11
N VAL A 44 -3.30 -18.49 -13.11
CA VAL A 44 -2.05 -19.28 -13.06
C VAL A 44 -1.11 -18.78 -11.96
N LEU A 45 -1.04 -17.46 -11.76
CA LEU A 45 -0.27 -16.83 -10.71
C LEU A 45 -0.70 -17.32 -9.31
N ALA A 46 -1.99 -17.23 -8.99
CA ALA A 46 -2.54 -17.70 -7.72
C ALA A 46 -2.38 -19.22 -7.55
N GLN A 47 -2.77 -19.97 -8.59
CA GLN A 47 -2.80 -21.43 -8.55
C GLN A 47 -1.42 -22.07 -8.46
N HIS A 48 -0.38 -21.48 -9.04
CA HIS A 48 0.94 -22.13 -9.13
C HIS A 48 2.10 -21.32 -8.61
N HIS A 49 2.05 -19.98 -8.71
CA HIS A 49 3.26 -19.15 -8.58
C HIS A 49 3.28 -18.21 -7.39
N THR A 50 2.23 -18.20 -6.58
CA THR A 50 2.23 -17.52 -5.29
C THR A 50 2.28 -18.54 -4.15
N GLY A 51 3.27 -18.39 -3.27
CA GLY A 51 3.42 -19.25 -2.09
C GLY A 51 2.43 -18.91 -0.99
N GLY A 52 2.25 -17.62 -0.71
CA GLY A 52 1.32 -17.14 0.30
C GLY A 52 1.17 -15.63 0.30
N GLN A 53 2.26 -14.89 0.07
CA GLN A 53 2.22 -13.43 -0.06
C GLN A 53 2.64 -13.02 -1.47
N LEU A 54 1.93 -12.03 -2.03
CA LEU A 54 2.28 -11.39 -3.29
C LEU A 54 2.46 -9.89 -3.06
N SER A 55 3.65 -9.41 -3.35
CA SER A 55 4.02 -7.99 -3.23
C SER A 55 3.51 -7.20 -4.43
N VAL A 56 2.70 -6.17 -4.17
CA VAL A 56 2.12 -5.30 -5.20
C VAL A 56 2.24 -3.85 -4.75
N ALA A 57 2.58 -2.93 -5.65
CA ALA A 57 2.89 -1.56 -5.27
C ALA A 57 1.89 -0.56 -5.89
N PRO A 58 0.71 -0.36 -5.26
CA PRO A 58 -0.22 0.69 -5.64
C PRO A 58 0.36 2.10 -5.44
N GLU A 59 1.34 2.26 -4.55
CA GLU A 59 2.05 3.50 -4.18
C GLU A 59 1.19 4.56 -3.47
N HIS A 60 0.03 4.91 -4.03
CA HIS A 60 -0.90 5.92 -3.48
C HIS A 60 -2.34 5.64 -3.93
N ASN A 61 -3.33 6.35 -3.36
CA ASN A 61 -4.73 6.31 -3.77
C ASN A 61 -5.23 7.55 -4.54
N SER A 62 -4.40 8.58 -4.70
CA SER A 62 -4.79 9.87 -5.28
C SER A 62 -4.39 9.86 -6.74
N ASP A 63 -5.34 10.03 -7.66
CA ASP A 63 -5.06 9.99 -9.10
C ASP A 63 -4.07 11.09 -9.52
N GLU A 64 -4.12 12.26 -8.88
CA GLU A 64 -3.16 13.36 -9.13
C GLU A 64 -1.74 12.98 -8.70
N VAL A 65 -1.59 12.35 -7.53
CA VAL A 65 -0.28 11.87 -7.05
C VAL A 65 0.23 10.72 -7.93
N LEU A 66 -0.65 9.80 -8.31
CA LEU A 66 -0.33 8.65 -9.17
C LEU A 66 0.09 9.09 -10.58
N ASP A 67 -0.51 10.15 -11.13
CA ASP A 67 -0.06 10.75 -12.39
C ASP A 67 1.40 11.23 -12.31
N LYS A 68 1.79 11.87 -11.20
CA LYS A 68 3.19 12.29 -10.97
C LYS A 68 4.11 11.09 -10.78
N MET A 69 3.62 10.00 -10.20
CA MET A 69 4.35 8.72 -10.09
C MET A 69 4.36 7.92 -11.40
N LYS A 70 3.62 8.33 -12.44
CA LYS A 70 3.40 7.57 -13.69
C LYS A 70 2.85 6.17 -13.43
N LYS A 71 1.93 6.09 -12.46
CA LYS A 71 1.20 4.89 -12.07
C LYS A 71 -0.26 4.99 -12.51
N PRO A 72 -0.91 3.85 -12.80
CA PRO A 72 -2.34 3.81 -13.05
C PRO A 72 -3.13 4.22 -11.79
N SER A 73 -4.42 4.54 -11.98
CA SER A 73 -5.34 4.77 -10.86
C SER A 73 -5.41 3.59 -9.91
N ILE A 74 -5.67 3.86 -8.63
CA ILE A 74 -5.87 2.86 -7.58
C ILE A 74 -6.96 1.83 -7.93
N LYS A 75 -7.92 2.19 -8.78
CA LYS A 75 -8.96 1.27 -9.27
C LYS A 75 -8.40 0.07 -10.03
N SER A 76 -7.26 0.23 -10.72
CA SER A 76 -6.55 -0.86 -11.39
C SER A 76 -5.99 -1.87 -10.39
N TYR A 77 -5.45 -1.36 -9.27
CA TYR A 77 -5.04 -2.21 -8.16
C TYR A 77 -6.24 -2.94 -7.54
N GLU A 78 -7.38 -2.26 -7.34
CA GLU A 78 -8.58 -2.88 -6.76
C GLU A 78 -9.12 -4.03 -7.61
N ARG A 79 -9.21 -3.87 -8.94
CA ARG A 79 -9.65 -4.93 -9.85
C ARG A 79 -8.68 -6.11 -9.86
N PHE A 80 -7.37 -5.85 -9.91
CA PHE A 80 -6.37 -6.90 -9.77
C PHE A 80 -6.50 -7.64 -8.43
N ALA A 81 -6.69 -6.89 -7.34
CA ALA A 81 -6.79 -7.46 -6.01
C ALA A 81 -8.00 -8.37 -5.87
N GLU A 82 -9.16 -7.95 -6.39
CA GLU A 82 -10.37 -8.75 -6.43
C GLU A 82 -10.18 -10.02 -7.25
N ALA A 83 -9.63 -9.92 -8.47
CA ALA A 83 -9.38 -11.07 -9.33
C ALA A 83 -8.40 -12.06 -8.70
N PHE A 84 -7.33 -11.57 -8.07
CA PHE A 84 -6.34 -12.41 -7.39
C PHE A 84 -6.94 -13.11 -6.17
N CYS A 85 -7.72 -12.41 -5.35
CA CYS A 85 -8.42 -13.00 -4.21
C CYS A 85 -9.39 -14.10 -4.66
N GLN A 86 -10.19 -13.87 -5.70
CA GLN A 86 -11.10 -14.89 -6.24
C GLN A 86 -10.31 -16.11 -6.76
N ALA A 87 -9.25 -15.90 -7.55
CA ALA A 87 -8.41 -17.00 -8.04
C ALA A 87 -7.72 -17.78 -6.91
N SER A 88 -7.38 -17.12 -5.80
CA SER A 88 -6.80 -17.76 -4.61
C SER A 88 -7.84 -18.65 -3.91
N GLU A 89 -9.06 -18.14 -3.75
CA GLU A 89 -10.21 -18.88 -3.21
C GLU A 89 -10.52 -20.11 -4.07
N ASP A 90 -10.60 -19.95 -5.39
CA ASP A 90 -10.85 -21.04 -6.35
C ASP A 90 -9.75 -22.10 -6.33
N ALA A 91 -8.50 -21.70 -6.07
CA ALA A 91 -7.36 -22.60 -5.91
C ALA A 91 -7.32 -23.28 -4.52
N GLY A 92 -8.25 -22.96 -3.61
CA GLY A 92 -8.29 -23.48 -2.24
C GLY A 92 -7.10 -23.01 -1.40
N LYS A 93 -6.52 -21.84 -1.71
CA LYS A 93 -5.32 -21.32 -1.05
C LYS A 93 -5.60 -20.08 -0.23
N GLU A 94 -4.93 -20.01 0.92
CA GLU A 94 -4.90 -18.82 1.74
C GLU A 94 -3.72 -17.93 1.31
N GLN A 95 -4.00 -16.95 0.44
CA GLN A 95 -3.00 -16.04 -0.12
C GLN A 95 -3.36 -14.57 0.14
N TYR A 96 -2.34 -13.73 0.19
CA TYR A 96 -2.43 -12.35 0.66
C TYR A 96 -1.64 -11.38 -0.21
N LEU A 97 -2.25 -10.23 -0.49
CA LEU A 97 -1.55 -9.11 -1.13
C LEU A 97 -0.86 -8.28 -0.05
N VAL A 98 0.40 -7.96 -0.31
CA VAL A 98 1.21 -7.06 0.53
C VAL A 98 1.39 -5.76 -0.26
N PRO A 99 0.54 -4.74 0.00
CA PRO A 99 0.63 -3.48 -0.72
C PRO A 99 1.79 -2.63 -0.19
N TYR A 100 2.53 -2.00 -1.11
CA TYR A 100 3.54 -0.99 -0.82
C TYR A 100 3.01 0.40 -1.13
N PHE A 101 3.15 1.31 -0.16
CA PHE A 101 2.74 2.72 -0.27
C PHE A 101 3.93 3.63 -0.01
N ILE A 102 3.96 4.76 -0.74
CA ILE A 102 5.01 5.77 -0.65
C ILE A 102 4.43 7.03 0.01
N SER A 103 5.14 7.55 1.02
CA SER A 103 4.84 8.80 1.71
C SER A 103 5.75 9.92 1.21
N GLY A 104 5.22 11.13 1.06
CA GLY A 104 6.01 12.33 0.77
C GLY A 104 6.60 12.43 -0.65
N HIS A 105 6.00 11.72 -1.62
CA HIS A 105 6.34 11.87 -3.04
C HIS A 105 6.01 13.31 -3.53
N PRO A 106 6.77 13.88 -4.48
CA PRO A 106 6.40 15.13 -5.14
C PRO A 106 4.98 15.10 -5.70
N GLY A 107 4.20 16.14 -5.44
CA GLY A 107 2.77 16.21 -5.75
C GLY A 107 1.86 15.68 -4.64
N ALA A 108 2.37 14.93 -3.65
CA ALA A 108 1.58 14.48 -2.50
C ALA A 108 1.59 15.53 -1.39
N THR A 109 0.40 16.01 -1.01
CA THR A 109 0.21 16.93 0.11
C THR A 109 -0.11 16.17 1.40
N LEU A 110 -0.16 16.90 2.53
CA LEU A 110 -0.57 16.30 3.79
C LEU A 110 -2.04 15.85 3.76
N LYS A 111 -2.88 16.53 2.97
CA LYS A 111 -4.27 16.13 2.74
C LYS A 111 -4.33 14.80 1.99
N ASP A 112 -3.51 14.61 0.95
CA ASP A 112 -3.45 13.35 0.21
C ASP A 112 -3.03 12.18 1.11
N ALA A 113 -2.09 12.40 2.04
CA ALA A 113 -1.70 11.39 3.02
C ALA A 113 -2.85 11.02 3.97
N VAL A 114 -3.68 11.98 4.37
CA VAL A 114 -4.90 11.73 5.17
C VAL A 114 -5.95 10.97 4.36
N ASP A 115 -6.15 11.33 3.10
CA ASP A 115 -7.07 10.64 2.20
C ASP A 115 -6.62 9.18 1.96
N LEU A 116 -5.31 8.94 1.86
CA LEU A 116 -4.73 7.59 1.81
C LEU A 116 -4.95 6.82 3.12
N ALA A 117 -4.77 7.47 4.28
CA ALA A 117 -5.03 6.84 5.58
C ALA A 117 -6.50 6.40 5.72
N LEU A 118 -7.45 7.22 5.24
CA LEU A 118 -8.87 6.88 5.20
C LEU A 118 -9.14 5.67 4.28
N TYR A 119 -8.59 5.69 3.06
CA TYR A 119 -8.69 4.59 2.11
C TYR A 119 -8.19 3.26 2.71
N LEU A 120 -7.06 3.30 3.41
CA LEU A 120 -6.50 2.14 4.11
C LEU A 120 -7.43 1.66 5.23
N LYS A 121 -7.94 2.58 6.05
CA LYS A 121 -8.81 2.26 7.17
C LYS A 121 -10.13 1.63 6.73
N GLU A 122 -10.77 2.16 5.69
CA GLU A 122 -12.01 1.62 5.11
C GLU A 122 -11.86 0.16 4.67
N ARG A 123 -10.68 -0.21 4.17
CA ARG A 123 -10.36 -1.56 3.69
C ARG A 123 -9.71 -2.44 4.77
N GLY A 124 -9.65 -1.96 6.01
CA GLY A 124 -9.03 -2.68 7.12
C GLY A 124 -7.52 -2.89 6.98
N MET A 125 -6.87 -2.17 6.06
CA MET A 125 -5.45 -2.30 5.77
C MET A 125 -4.60 -1.58 6.81
N ARG A 126 -3.65 -2.31 7.37
CA ARG A 126 -2.67 -1.80 8.34
C ARG A 126 -1.27 -2.00 7.79
N PRO A 127 -0.80 -1.13 6.88
CA PRO A 127 0.51 -1.30 6.27
C PRO A 127 1.57 -1.25 7.36
N ARG A 128 2.48 -2.24 7.34
CA ARG A 128 3.64 -2.28 8.25
C ARG A 128 4.84 -1.54 7.69
N GLN A 129 4.88 -1.41 6.38
CA GLN A 129 5.95 -0.77 5.65
C GLN A 129 5.33 0.33 4.80
N VAL A 130 5.69 1.56 5.12
CA VAL A 130 5.44 2.74 4.29
C VAL A 130 6.81 3.32 4.00
N GLN A 131 7.14 3.43 2.72
CA GLN A 131 8.44 3.95 2.29
C GLN A 131 8.35 5.47 2.17
N ASP A 132 9.29 6.18 2.77
CA ASP A 132 9.42 7.60 2.49
C ASP A 132 10.05 7.80 1.13
N PHE A 133 9.59 8.79 0.37
CA PHE A 133 10.24 9.20 -0.85
C PHE A 133 11.65 9.70 -0.55
N ILE A 134 12.63 9.10 -1.22
CA ILE A 134 14.04 9.50 -1.18
C ILE A 134 14.41 9.89 -2.62
N PRO A 135 14.88 11.13 -2.86
CA PRO A 135 15.31 11.53 -4.19
C PRO A 135 16.53 10.70 -4.62
N THR A 136 16.36 9.90 -5.66
CA THR A 136 17.44 9.12 -6.29
C THR A 136 17.88 9.75 -7.60
N PRO A 137 19.17 9.66 -7.98
CA PRO A 137 19.65 10.20 -9.25
C PRO A 137 18.86 9.66 -10.45
N MET A 138 18.79 10.46 -11.52
CA MET A 138 18.18 10.09 -12.81
C MET A 138 16.67 9.76 -12.76
N ALA A 139 15.95 10.14 -11.70
CA ALA A 139 14.51 9.98 -11.60
C ALA A 139 13.74 11.29 -11.87
N VAL A 140 12.65 11.22 -12.63
CA VAL A 140 11.73 12.35 -12.87
C VAL A 140 11.19 12.93 -11.55
N ALA A 141 10.85 12.07 -10.60
CA ALA A 141 10.41 12.50 -9.27
C ALA A 141 11.52 13.29 -8.53
N THR A 142 12.79 12.96 -8.73
CA THR A 142 13.90 13.71 -8.14
C THR A 142 14.04 15.09 -8.78
N THR A 143 13.85 15.19 -10.10
CA THR A 143 13.76 16.51 -10.75
C THR A 143 12.63 17.32 -10.14
N MET A 144 11.40 16.77 -10.04
CA MET A 144 10.27 17.42 -9.39
C MET A 144 10.60 17.86 -7.95
N TYR A 145 11.27 16.99 -7.18
CA TYR A 145 11.65 17.27 -5.80
C TYR A 145 12.57 18.50 -5.67
N HIS A 146 13.55 18.63 -6.56
CA HIS A 146 14.52 19.72 -6.52
C HIS A 146 13.99 21.01 -7.16
N THR A 147 13.29 20.92 -8.29
CA THR A 147 12.84 22.09 -9.06
C THR A 147 11.46 22.60 -8.63
N GLY A 148 10.62 21.74 -8.05
CA GLY A 148 9.19 22.04 -7.84
C GLY A 148 8.40 22.10 -9.15
N ILE A 149 8.89 21.48 -10.22
CA ILE A 149 8.27 21.48 -11.56
C ILE A 149 8.25 20.05 -12.11
N ASP A 150 7.12 19.67 -12.71
CA ASP A 150 7.03 18.45 -13.52
C ASP A 150 7.77 18.67 -14.85
N PRO A 151 8.91 18.00 -15.11
CA PRO A 151 9.73 18.27 -16.29
C PRO A 151 9.07 17.87 -17.61
N LEU A 152 7.97 17.09 -17.57
CA LEU A 152 7.25 16.68 -18.78
C LEU A 152 6.14 17.65 -19.15
N THR A 153 5.52 18.29 -18.16
CA THR A 153 4.38 19.20 -18.38
C THR A 153 4.72 20.66 -18.13
N MET A 154 5.90 20.93 -17.56
CA MET A 154 6.37 22.24 -17.13
C MET A 154 5.46 22.92 -16.09
N GLN A 155 4.59 22.17 -15.43
CA GLN A 155 3.69 22.70 -14.41
C GLN A 155 4.32 22.67 -13.01
N PRO A 156 3.97 23.62 -12.12
CA PRO A 156 4.38 23.56 -10.72
C PRO A 156 3.90 22.29 -10.02
N VAL A 157 4.76 21.75 -9.16
CA VAL A 157 4.50 20.56 -8.34
C VAL A 157 4.81 20.88 -6.89
N TYR A 158 3.85 20.61 -6.01
CA TYR A 158 4.07 20.73 -4.57
C TYR A 158 5.13 19.74 -4.10
N VAL A 159 6.05 20.19 -3.24
CA VAL A 159 7.06 19.32 -2.61
C VAL A 159 7.10 19.60 -1.12
N ALA A 160 6.85 18.58 -0.31
CA ALA A 160 7.07 18.65 1.13
C ALA A 160 8.59 18.66 1.43
N LYS A 161 9.16 19.84 1.66
CA LYS A 161 10.58 20.00 2.00
C LYS A 161 10.84 19.83 3.51
N GLU A 162 9.90 20.27 4.33
CA GLU A 162 10.03 20.23 5.78
C GLU A 162 10.00 18.80 6.31
N LEU A 163 11.01 18.43 7.12
CA LEU A 163 11.11 17.10 7.71
C LEU A 163 9.88 16.78 8.57
N ARG A 164 9.34 17.79 9.27
CA ARG A 164 8.15 17.61 10.11
C ARG A 164 6.91 17.28 9.29
N ASP A 165 6.75 17.89 8.12
CA ASP A 165 5.64 17.59 7.20
C ASP A 165 5.73 16.16 6.67
N LYS A 166 6.93 15.72 6.27
CA LYS A 166 7.16 14.32 5.85
C LYS A 166 6.83 13.32 6.97
N ARG A 167 7.26 13.63 8.21
CA ARG A 167 6.95 12.77 9.37
C ARG A 167 5.44 12.74 9.67
N MET A 168 4.73 13.85 9.52
CA MET A 168 3.27 13.92 9.65
C MET A 168 2.56 13.08 8.59
N MET A 169 2.96 13.21 7.32
CA MET A 169 2.42 12.38 6.22
C MET A 169 2.60 10.90 6.50
N LYS A 170 3.77 10.49 6.99
CA LYS A 170 4.03 9.10 7.36
C LYS A 170 3.18 8.66 8.57
N ALA A 171 3.08 9.50 9.61
CA ALA A 171 2.40 9.15 10.85
C ALA A 171 0.90 8.86 10.64
N VAL A 172 0.21 9.61 9.78
CA VAL A 172 -1.22 9.37 9.51
C VAL A 172 -1.48 8.02 8.85
N LEU A 173 -0.54 7.49 8.06
CA LEU A 173 -0.64 6.16 7.44
C LEU A 173 -0.49 5.03 8.47
N PHE A 174 0.15 5.30 9.60
CA PHE A 174 0.24 4.40 10.75
C PHE A 174 -0.85 4.67 11.80
N TYR A 175 -2.07 5.00 11.35
CA TYR A 175 -3.22 5.33 12.22
C TYR A 175 -3.52 4.28 13.32
N TRP A 176 -3.11 3.02 13.11
CA TRP A 176 -3.32 1.90 14.02
C TRP A 176 -2.22 1.74 15.08
N ASP A 177 -1.12 2.49 14.99
CA ASP A 177 0.02 2.42 15.90
C ASP A 177 0.07 3.63 16.83
N ALA A 178 -0.05 3.36 18.13
CA ALA A 178 -0.06 4.38 19.17
C ALA A 178 1.19 5.27 19.20
N GLN A 179 2.34 4.77 18.73
CA GLN A 179 3.57 5.57 18.65
C GLN A 179 3.44 6.77 17.70
N HIS A 180 2.53 6.69 16.72
CA HIS A 180 2.35 7.71 15.69
C HIS A 180 1.18 8.66 15.97
N TRP A 181 0.30 8.35 16.93
CA TRP A 181 -0.90 9.15 17.20
C TRP A 181 -0.65 10.62 17.53
N PRO A 182 0.35 11.02 18.33
CA PRO A 182 0.57 12.44 18.62
C PRO A 182 0.80 13.25 17.33
N LEU A 183 1.65 12.74 16.44
CA LEU A 183 1.99 13.41 15.19
C LEU A 183 0.87 13.30 14.14
N ALA A 184 0.12 12.19 14.13
CA ALA A 184 -1.07 12.04 13.30
C ALA A 184 -2.18 13.02 13.71
N ARG A 185 -2.39 13.26 15.01
CA ARG A 185 -3.34 14.30 15.49
C ARG A 185 -2.90 15.69 15.07
N GLU A 186 -1.62 16.00 15.16
CA GLU A 186 -1.06 17.27 14.67
C GLU A 186 -1.34 17.44 13.16
N ALA A 187 -1.09 16.39 12.37
CA ALA A 187 -1.37 16.39 10.95
C ALA A 187 -2.85 16.68 10.63
N LEU A 188 -3.75 15.99 11.33
CA LEU A 188 -5.21 16.17 11.18
C LEU A 188 -5.66 17.57 11.55
N LYS A 189 -5.14 18.16 12.64
CA LYS A 189 -5.41 19.55 13.01
C LYS A 189 -4.90 20.50 11.93
N LYS A 190 -3.69 20.29 11.39
CA LYS A 190 -3.07 21.12 10.37
C LYS A 190 -3.87 21.16 9.06
N VAL A 191 -4.52 20.07 8.68
CA VAL A 191 -5.40 20.02 7.48
C VAL A 191 -6.88 20.27 7.78
N GLY A 192 -7.23 20.70 9.00
CA GLY A 192 -8.61 21.01 9.39
C GLY A 192 -9.52 19.77 9.55
N ARG A 193 -8.96 18.56 9.64
CA ARG A 193 -9.69 17.28 9.79
C ARG A 193 -9.72 16.77 11.22
N SER A 194 -10.00 17.66 12.17
CA SER A 194 -10.10 17.28 13.59
C SER A 194 -11.31 16.36 13.87
N ASP A 195 -12.28 16.29 12.95
CA ASP A 195 -13.39 15.33 12.94
C ASP A 195 -12.90 13.87 12.94
N LEU A 196 -11.70 13.62 12.40
CA LEU A 196 -11.09 12.29 12.37
C LEU A 196 -10.39 11.90 13.69
N ILE A 197 -10.48 12.72 14.73
CA ILE A 197 -9.92 12.45 16.06
C ILE A 197 -11.06 12.06 17.01
N GLY A 198 -11.09 10.80 17.45
CA GLY A 198 -12.19 10.31 18.28
C GLY A 198 -12.21 8.79 18.45
N LYS A 199 -13.24 8.28 19.11
CA LYS A 199 -13.44 6.84 19.35
C LYS A 199 -14.39 6.17 18.34
N ALA A 200 -15.06 6.95 17.50
CA ALA A 200 -15.99 6.42 16.52
C ALA A 200 -15.26 5.62 15.44
N ALA A 201 -15.97 4.71 14.78
CA ALA A 201 -15.39 3.82 13.77
C ALA A 201 -14.72 4.58 12.59
N HIS A 202 -15.22 5.77 12.25
CA HIS A 202 -14.69 6.61 11.17
C HIS A 202 -13.44 7.43 11.57
N CYS A 203 -13.17 7.62 12.87
CA CYS A 203 -12.02 8.40 13.33
C CYS A 203 -10.71 7.67 13.04
N LEU A 204 -9.69 8.33 12.48
CA LEU A 204 -8.39 7.72 12.21
C LEU A 204 -7.63 7.40 13.49
N VAL A 205 -7.58 8.35 14.44
CA VAL A 205 -6.81 8.24 15.68
C VAL A 205 -7.64 8.64 16.91
N PRO A 206 -7.34 8.09 18.10
CA PRO A 206 -8.07 8.43 19.31
C PRO A 206 -7.66 9.82 19.86
N PRO A 207 -8.47 10.41 20.76
CA PRO A 207 -8.13 11.66 21.43
C PRO A 207 -6.93 11.51 22.38
N GLU A 208 -6.29 12.63 22.71
CA GLU A 208 -5.03 12.69 23.46
C GLU A 208 -5.01 11.96 24.80
N TRP A 209 -6.09 12.06 25.57
CA TRP A 209 -6.21 11.38 26.85
C TRP A 209 -6.27 9.84 26.75
N ALA A 210 -6.57 9.29 25.56
CA ALA A 210 -6.61 7.84 25.35
C ALA A 210 -5.21 7.22 25.23
N ASP A 211 -4.18 8.02 24.98
CA ASP A 211 -2.79 7.55 24.89
C ASP A 211 -2.32 6.96 26.23
N ALA A 212 -2.68 7.61 27.34
CA ALA A 212 -2.31 7.18 28.69
C ALA A 212 -2.90 5.80 29.04
N SER A 213 -4.14 5.52 28.63
CA SER A 213 -4.80 4.23 28.82
C SER A 213 -4.14 3.11 28.00
N HIS A 214 -3.62 3.42 26.81
CA HIS A 214 -2.90 2.46 25.97
C HIS A 214 -1.47 2.17 26.45
N MET A 215 -0.79 3.15 27.07
CA MET A 215 0.54 2.93 27.66
C MET A 215 0.49 2.04 28.91
N HIS A 216 -0.57 2.13 29.72
CA HIS A 216 -0.76 1.29 30.91
C HIS A 216 -1.25 -0.14 30.59
N ALA A 217 -1.75 -0.37 29.37
CA ALA A 217 -2.22 -1.69 28.92
C ALA A 217 -1.16 -2.53 28.19
N ARG A 218 0.09 -2.06 28.08
CA ARG A 218 1.18 -2.89 27.53
C ARG A 218 1.57 -3.94 28.58
N PRO A 219 1.44 -5.26 28.29
CA PRO A 219 2.04 -6.27 29.16
C PRO A 219 3.56 -6.04 29.16
N THR A 220 4.16 -6.05 30.34
CA THR A 220 5.61 -6.11 30.52
C THR A 220 6.15 -7.26 29.68
N GLN A 221 6.80 -6.96 28.54
CA GLN A 221 7.49 -7.98 27.77
C GLN A 221 8.71 -8.44 28.57
N GLN A 222 8.67 -9.69 29.04
CA GLN A 222 9.86 -10.36 29.54
C GLN A 222 10.91 -10.43 28.42
N PRO A 223 12.20 -10.12 28.71
CA PRO A 223 13.25 -10.21 27.72
C PRO A 223 13.54 -11.70 27.44
N GLY A 224 13.05 -12.22 26.31
CA GLY A 224 13.35 -13.60 25.91
C GLY A 224 12.48 -14.22 24.81
N ALA A 225 11.29 -13.67 24.52
CA ALA A 225 10.44 -14.23 23.48
C ALA A 225 10.68 -13.55 22.12
N ARG A 226 11.23 -14.29 21.16
CA ARG A 226 11.25 -13.87 19.74
C ARG A 226 9.82 -13.49 19.33
N PRO A 227 9.60 -12.32 18.69
CA PRO A 227 8.26 -11.95 18.27
C PRO A 227 7.82 -12.91 17.15
N GLN A 228 6.90 -13.82 17.47
CA GLN A 228 6.16 -14.53 16.44
C GLN A 228 5.40 -13.47 15.64
N GLY A 229 5.81 -13.29 14.38
CA GLY A 229 5.19 -12.34 13.47
C GLY A 229 3.71 -12.68 13.33
N ARG A 230 2.84 -11.93 14.02
CA ARG A 230 1.41 -11.93 13.69
C ARG A 230 1.29 -11.57 12.21
N SER A 231 0.54 -12.31 11.41
CA SER A 231 0.35 -12.02 9.99
C SER A 231 -0.33 -10.64 9.80
N PRO A 232 -0.08 -9.92 8.69
CA PRO A 232 -0.91 -8.79 8.29
C PRO A 232 -2.38 -9.24 8.22
N ARG A 233 -3.33 -8.40 8.63
CA ARG A 233 -4.75 -8.72 8.43
C ARG A 233 -5.06 -8.57 6.93
N PRO A 234 -5.67 -9.59 6.29
CA PRO A 234 -5.98 -9.56 4.87
C PRO A 234 -6.87 -8.38 4.47
N ILE A 235 -6.73 -7.95 3.22
CA ILE A 235 -7.87 -7.46 2.45
C ILE A 235 -8.80 -8.67 2.27
N ARG A 236 -9.78 -8.85 3.17
CA ARG A 236 -10.95 -9.68 2.87
C ARG A 236 -11.91 -8.82 2.05
N ARG A 237 -12.62 -9.46 1.10
CA ARG A 237 -13.63 -8.86 0.21
C ARG A 237 -14.23 -7.58 0.81
N VAL A 238 -14.05 -6.46 0.12
CA VAL A 238 -14.80 -5.24 0.42
C VAL A 238 -16.27 -5.58 0.15
N PRO A 239 -17.17 -5.57 1.14
CA PRO A 239 -18.58 -5.85 0.86
C PRO A 239 -19.10 -4.80 -0.11
N PRO A 240 -19.93 -5.19 -1.10
CA PRO A 240 -20.52 -4.22 -2.02
C PRO A 240 -21.29 -3.18 -1.23
N ARG A 241 -21.19 -1.91 -1.65
CA ARG A 241 -22.00 -0.82 -1.10
C ARG A 241 -23.47 -1.24 -1.19
N ARG A 242 -24.16 -1.28 -0.04
CA ARG A 242 -25.63 -1.30 -0.08
C ARG A 242 -26.08 0.02 -0.75
N PRO A 243 -27.08 -0.05 -1.64
CA PRO A 243 -27.60 1.12 -2.34
C PRO A 243 -28.10 2.20 -1.37
#